data_AF-A0A3D0Z550-F1
#
_entry.id   AF-A0A3D0Z550-F1
#
_cell.length_a   1.000
_cell.length_b   1.000
_cell.length_c   1.000
_cell.angle_alpha   90.00
_cell.angle_beta   90.00
_cell.angle_gamma   90.00
#
_symmetry.space_group_name_H-M   'P 1'
#
loop_
_entity.id
_entity.type
_entity.pdbx_description
1 polymer ?
#
loop_
_entity_poly.entity_id
_entity_poly.type
_entity_poly.pdbx_seq_one_letter_code
_entity_poly.pdbx_strand_id
1 'polypeptide(L)'
;MEKLNGVDVSGWQPGNVLDLIPFDFAIVKISQGSSASNSYANSQLNSARKKGLYGVYHFDNGNDNYKQEVDVFIAEATKKDIPGKGILFWDWEATAVNKGIGRLAKIREYLKSKLGYAAIYASGSPVKSNSSEFKKWDYVWVASYGSNPLLRQYNPNVTQNYWPDALIHQYGSRGRLGSYSGDIDLNVAFGSREGWQAIAKASKINGSGMPAPASGKKSNAELAAEVLAGKWGNGAERKARLTQAGYDYDAVQAIVNKTA
;
A
#
# COMPACT_ATOMS: atom_id res chain seq x y z
N MET A 1 -26.32 4.60 -4.76
CA MET A 1 -25.08 3.80 -4.74
C MET A 1 -24.84 3.37 -3.31
N GLU A 2 -24.49 2.10 -3.08
CA GLU A 2 -24.10 1.61 -1.76
C GLU A 2 -22.86 2.36 -1.27
N LYS A 3 -22.75 2.54 0.06
CA LYS A 3 -21.65 3.25 0.70
C LYS A 3 -21.17 2.43 1.88
N LEU A 4 -19.86 2.32 2.02
CA LEU A 4 -19.20 1.66 3.13
C LEU A 4 -18.48 2.72 3.95
N ASN A 5 -18.65 2.69 5.27
CA ASN A 5 -17.96 3.61 6.16
C ASN A 5 -16.63 3.01 6.59
N GLY A 6 -15.56 3.81 6.62
CA GLY A 6 -14.27 3.28 7.00
C GLY A 6 -13.37 4.28 7.69
N VAL A 7 -12.24 3.76 8.12
CA VAL A 7 -11.15 4.52 8.73
C VAL A 7 -9.84 4.13 8.08
N ASP A 8 -8.84 4.95 8.28
CA ASP A 8 -7.46 4.56 8.10
C ASP A 8 -6.66 4.85 9.37
N VAL A 9 -5.64 4.03 9.61
CA VAL A 9 -4.87 4.04 10.85
C VAL A 9 -3.39 3.81 10.58
N SER A 10 -2.56 4.29 11.50
CA SER A 10 -1.11 4.18 11.45
C SER A 10 -0.55 3.87 12.85
N GLY A 11 0.76 4.09 13.03
CA GLY A 11 1.40 3.99 14.35
C GLY A 11 0.98 5.09 15.34
N TRP A 12 0.25 6.11 14.90
CA TRP A 12 -0.31 7.15 15.77
C TRP A 12 -1.47 6.64 16.63
N GLN A 13 -2.22 5.66 16.13
CA GLN A 13 -3.30 5.02 16.87
C GLN A 13 -2.79 3.73 17.54
N PRO A 14 -3.34 3.36 18.72
CA PRO A 14 -2.93 2.14 19.41
C PRO A 14 -3.29 0.89 18.60
N GLY A 15 -2.61 -0.22 18.89
CA GLY A 15 -2.77 -1.45 18.11
C GLY A 15 -4.14 -2.12 18.20
N ASN A 16 -4.93 -1.81 19.22
CA ASN A 16 -6.30 -2.28 19.41
C ASN A 16 -7.36 -1.27 18.94
N VAL A 17 -6.98 -0.15 18.31
CA VAL A 17 -7.93 0.92 17.93
C VAL A 17 -9.12 0.40 17.14
N LEU A 18 -8.89 -0.56 16.24
CA LEU A 18 -9.92 -1.15 15.39
C LEU A 18 -10.83 -2.12 16.16
N ASP A 19 -10.50 -2.56 17.36
CA ASP A 19 -11.44 -3.30 18.21
C ASP A 19 -12.46 -2.35 18.85
N LEU A 20 -12.06 -1.09 19.10
CA LEU A 20 -12.81 -0.10 19.88
C LEU A 20 -13.86 0.70 19.09
N ILE A 21 -13.85 0.60 17.76
CA ILE A 21 -14.65 1.47 16.87
C ILE A 21 -15.47 0.66 15.85
N PRO A 22 -16.63 1.16 15.40
CA PRO A 22 -17.36 0.61 14.26
C PRO A 22 -16.69 0.98 12.93
N PHE A 23 -16.74 0.09 11.93
CA PHE A 23 -16.37 0.35 10.53
C PHE A 23 -16.89 -0.78 9.62
N ASP A 24 -17.07 -0.48 8.33
CA ASP A 24 -17.21 -1.48 7.26
C ASP A 24 -15.85 -1.86 6.66
N PHE A 25 -14.91 -0.91 6.57
CA PHE A 25 -13.54 -1.16 6.15
C PHE A 25 -12.49 -0.38 6.95
N ALA A 26 -11.26 -0.90 7.00
CA ALA A 26 -10.11 -0.20 7.58
C ALA A 26 -8.86 -0.31 6.69
N ILE A 27 -8.13 0.80 6.52
CA ILE A 27 -6.87 0.83 5.76
C ILE A 27 -5.70 1.07 6.72
N VAL A 28 -4.69 0.18 6.73
CA VAL A 28 -3.61 0.20 7.71
C VAL A 28 -2.28 0.60 7.07
N LYS A 29 -1.56 1.56 7.65
CA LYS A 29 -0.17 1.86 7.25
C LYS A 29 0.73 0.65 7.51
N ILE A 30 1.49 0.21 6.51
CA ILE A 30 2.43 -0.92 6.68
C ILE A 30 3.88 -0.60 6.32
N SER A 31 4.10 0.47 5.55
CA SER A 31 5.45 0.83 5.08
C SER A 31 5.54 2.33 4.79
N GLN A 32 6.77 2.82 4.81
CA GLN A 32 7.09 4.21 4.48
C GLN A 32 8.52 4.27 3.94
N GLY A 33 8.72 4.97 2.83
CA GLY A 33 10.05 5.08 2.24
C GLY A 33 10.62 3.70 1.89
N SER A 34 11.85 3.44 2.31
CA SER A 34 12.53 2.18 2.03
C SER A 34 12.37 1.13 3.13
N SER A 35 11.37 1.24 4.01
CA SER A 35 11.21 0.34 5.16
C SER A 35 9.77 0.02 5.55
N ALA A 36 9.60 -1.08 6.30
CA ALA A 36 8.38 -1.32 7.06
C ALA A 36 8.15 -0.18 8.06
N SER A 37 6.89 0.16 8.29
CA SER A 37 6.51 1.19 9.25
C SER A 37 5.28 0.73 10.04
N ASN A 38 4.95 1.47 11.11
CA ASN A 38 3.87 1.14 12.04
C ASN A 38 4.08 -0.20 12.78
N SER A 39 4.60 -0.12 14.01
CA SER A 39 4.80 -1.29 14.88
C SER A 39 3.50 -2.01 15.24
N TYR A 40 2.35 -1.35 15.12
CA TYR A 40 1.03 -1.91 15.42
C TYR A 40 0.32 -2.50 14.20
N ALA A 41 0.93 -2.47 13.01
CA ALA A 41 0.27 -2.89 11.77
C ALA A 41 -0.33 -4.30 11.86
N ASN A 42 0.37 -5.25 12.51
CA ASN A 42 -0.12 -6.63 12.63
C ASN A 42 -1.37 -6.74 13.51
N SER A 43 -1.42 -6.06 14.67
CA SER A 43 -2.59 -6.11 15.54
C SER A 43 -3.78 -5.39 14.90
N GLN A 44 -3.53 -4.24 14.28
CA GLN A 44 -4.57 -3.49 13.54
C GLN A 44 -5.14 -4.33 12.40
N LEU A 45 -4.31 -4.97 11.57
CA LEU A 45 -4.78 -5.85 10.50
C LEU A 45 -5.53 -7.08 11.02
N ASN A 46 -5.13 -7.65 12.14
CA ASN A 46 -5.86 -8.77 12.75
C ASN A 46 -7.27 -8.35 13.19
N SER A 47 -7.44 -7.16 13.76
CA SER A 47 -8.75 -6.59 14.09
C SER A 47 -9.57 -6.29 12.83
N ALA A 48 -8.95 -5.69 11.81
CA ALA A 48 -9.60 -5.38 10.54
C ALA A 48 -10.19 -6.63 9.87
N ARG A 49 -9.38 -7.69 9.75
CA ARG A 49 -9.78 -8.99 9.16
C ARG A 49 -10.98 -9.66 9.82
N LYS A 50 -11.13 -9.47 11.13
CA LYS A 50 -12.25 -10.06 11.89
C LYS A 50 -13.56 -9.31 11.68
N LYS A 51 -13.49 -8.01 11.42
CA LYS A 51 -14.65 -7.10 11.49
C LYS A 51 -15.15 -6.62 10.14
N GLY A 52 -14.29 -6.55 9.13
CA GLY A 52 -14.71 -5.97 7.86
C GLY A 52 -13.71 -6.14 6.73
N LEU A 53 -13.92 -5.30 5.71
CA LEU A 53 -13.03 -5.19 4.58
C LEU A 53 -11.75 -4.45 4.99
N TYR A 54 -10.68 -4.65 4.25
CA TYR A 54 -9.43 -4.00 4.60
C TYR A 54 -8.55 -3.67 3.41
N GLY A 55 -7.67 -2.73 3.65
CA GLY A 55 -6.58 -2.36 2.77
C GLY A 55 -5.34 -2.01 3.56
N VAL A 56 -4.29 -1.66 2.83
CA VAL A 56 -3.03 -1.19 3.39
C VAL A 56 -2.52 -0.03 2.56
N TYR A 57 -1.70 0.83 3.18
CA TYR A 57 -1.02 1.88 2.43
C TYR A 57 0.47 1.97 2.73
N HIS A 58 1.18 2.55 1.75
CA HIS A 58 2.57 2.94 1.83
C HIS A 58 2.70 4.45 1.74
N PHE A 59 3.33 5.07 2.73
CA PHE A 59 3.60 6.51 2.73
C PHE A 59 4.86 6.80 1.89
N ASP A 60 4.68 7.50 0.78
CA ASP A 60 5.76 7.90 -0.13
C ASP A 60 6.67 8.95 0.52
N ASN A 61 7.97 8.65 0.67
CA ASN A 61 8.94 9.62 1.20
C ASN A 61 9.46 10.59 0.12
N GLY A 62 9.13 10.36 -1.15
CA GLY A 62 9.66 11.11 -2.27
C GLY A 62 11.10 10.70 -2.63
N ASN A 63 11.52 9.46 -2.36
CA ASN A 63 12.88 9.04 -2.72
C ASN A 63 13.04 9.02 -4.25
N ASP A 64 14.24 9.37 -4.72
CA ASP A 64 14.53 9.37 -6.16
C ASP A 64 14.47 7.93 -6.72
N ASN A 65 14.88 6.93 -5.91
CA ASN A 65 14.67 5.52 -6.20
C ASN A 65 13.26 5.04 -5.76
N TYR A 66 12.22 5.57 -6.42
CA TYR A 66 10.83 5.20 -6.15
C TYR A 66 10.55 3.69 -6.31
N LYS A 67 11.33 2.98 -7.14
CA LYS A 67 11.17 1.53 -7.34
C LYS A 67 11.43 0.77 -6.04
N GLN A 68 12.43 1.17 -5.27
CA GLN A 68 12.73 0.56 -3.98
C GLN A 68 11.56 0.70 -3.00
N GLU A 69 10.92 1.88 -2.94
CA GLU A 69 9.76 2.10 -2.07
C GLU A 69 8.58 1.21 -2.49
N VAL A 70 8.30 1.11 -3.80
CA VAL A 70 7.28 0.20 -4.34
C VAL A 70 7.59 -1.26 -4.02
N ASP A 71 8.83 -1.70 -4.20
CA ASP A 71 9.25 -3.08 -3.92
C ASP A 71 9.15 -3.40 -2.41
N VAL A 72 9.47 -2.44 -1.54
CA VAL A 72 9.25 -2.56 -0.08
C VAL A 72 7.76 -2.67 0.24
N PHE A 73 6.92 -1.85 -0.37
CA PHE A 73 5.49 -1.90 -0.15
C PHE A 73 4.91 -3.27 -0.49
N ILE A 74 5.26 -3.81 -1.67
CA ILE A 74 4.80 -5.12 -2.13
C ILE A 74 5.34 -6.23 -1.22
N ALA A 75 6.60 -6.15 -0.79
CA ALA A 75 7.20 -7.12 0.11
C ALA A 75 6.48 -7.15 1.47
N GLU A 76 6.21 -5.99 2.07
CA GLU A 76 5.49 -5.90 3.34
C GLU A 76 4.03 -6.37 3.21
N ALA A 77 3.34 -6.00 2.13
CA ALA A 77 1.98 -6.48 1.87
C ALA A 77 1.96 -8.01 1.70
N THR A 78 2.96 -8.58 1.04
CA THR A 78 3.09 -10.04 0.84
C THR A 78 3.37 -10.76 2.14
N LYS A 79 4.32 -10.28 2.96
CA LYS A 79 4.60 -10.84 4.31
C LYS A 79 3.37 -10.84 5.19
N LYS A 80 2.52 -9.82 5.01
CA LYS A 80 1.27 -9.67 5.74
C LYS A 80 0.09 -10.35 5.06
N ASP A 81 0.25 -11.14 3.99
CA ASP A 81 -0.84 -11.88 3.35
C ASP A 81 -2.03 -10.98 2.95
N ILE A 82 -1.73 -9.85 2.29
CA ILE A 82 -2.73 -8.88 1.80
C ILE A 82 -3.14 -9.12 0.34
N PRO A 83 -2.23 -9.42 -0.62
CA PRO A 83 -2.61 -9.57 -2.02
C PRO A 83 -3.72 -10.60 -2.23
N GLY A 84 -4.72 -10.23 -3.03
CA GLY A 84 -5.91 -11.04 -3.27
C GLY A 84 -6.99 -10.93 -2.19
N LYS A 85 -6.71 -10.27 -1.06
CA LYS A 85 -7.58 -10.20 0.12
C LYS A 85 -7.88 -8.78 0.59
N GLY A 86 -6.96 -7.84 0.41
CA GLY A 86 -7.14 -6.42 0.67
C GLY A 86 -6.59 -5.53 -0.45
N ILE A 87 -6.93 -4.25 -0.43
CA ILE A 87 -6.50 -3.27 -1.44
C ILE A 87 -5.24 -2.54 -0.96
N LEU A 88 -4.21 -2.48 -1.81
CA LEU A 88 -2.98 -1.74 -1.59
C LEU A 88 -3.10 -0.33 -2.21
N PHE A 89 -2.89 0.72 -1.41
CA PHE A 89 -2.87 2.12 -1.83
C PHE A 89 -1.47 2.75 -1.70
N TRP A 90 -1.06 3.48 -2.73
CA TRP A 90 0.11 4.36 -2.67
C TRP A 90 -0.28 5.71 -2.09
N ASP A 91 0.25 6.11 -0.95
CA ASP A 91 -0.04 7.41 -0.34
C ASP A 91 0.98 8.45 -0.82
N TRP A 92 0.52 9.34 -1.71
CA TRP A 92 1.33 10.41 -2.30
C TRP A 92 0.96 11.76 -1.69
N GLU A 93 1.68 12.13 -0.64
CA GLU A 93 1.48 13.39 0.06
C GLU A 93 2.80 14.01 0.56
N ALA A 94 2.69 15.06 1.37
CA ALA A 94 3.82 15.77 1.98
C ALA A 94 4.92 16.12 0.96
N THR A 95 6.18 15.80 1.27
CA THR A 95 7.33 16.12 0.42
C THR A 95 7.36 15.32 -0.88
N ALA A 96 6.66 14.18 -0.98
CA ALA A 96 6.62 13.39 -2.21
C ALA A 96 5.90 14.14 -3.35
N VAL A 97 4.97 15.04 -3.02
CA VAL A 97 4.29 15.88 -4.02
C VAL A 97 5.28 16.79 -4.76
N ASN A 98 6.29 17.30 -4.04
CA ASN A 98 7.30 18.19 -4.59
C ASN A 98 8.26 17.49 -5.57
N LYS A 99 8.25 16.15 -5.61
CA LYS A 99 9.05 15.37 -6.57
C LYS A 99 8.43 15.29 -7.96
N GLY A 100 7.23 15.85 -8.13
CA GLY A 100 6.62 16.14 -9.42
C GLY A 100 5.87 14.97 -10.05
N ILE A 101 4.93 15.32 -10.93
CA ILE A 101 3.97 14.39 -11.52
C ILE A 101 4.61 13.32 -12.42
N GLY A 102 5.78 13.63 -12.99
CA GLY A 102 6.54 12.66 -13.79
C GLY A 102 7.07 11.48 -12.98
N ARG A 103 7.44 11.69 -11.70
CA ARG A 103 7.78 10.59 -10.78
C ARG A 103 6.54 9.76 -10.43
N LEU A 104 5.42 10.43 -10.17
CA LEU A 104 4.16 9.76 -9.85
C LEU A 104 3.66 8.85 -10.99
N ALA A 105 3.77 9.31 -12.24
CA ALA A 105 3.40 8.51 -13.41
C ALA A 105 4.22 7.21 -13.52
N LYS A 106 5.53 7.29 -13.26
CA LYS A 106 6.41 6.11 -13.25
C LYS A 106 6.09 5.16 -12.09
N ILE A 107 5.70 5.69 -10.93
CA ILE A 107 5.23 4.89 -9.79
C ILE A 107 3.95 4.14 -10.16
N ARG A 108 2.97 4.82 -10.76
CA ARG A 108 1.72 4.21 -11.24
C ARG A 108 2.00 3.03 -12.17
N GLU A 109 2.85 3.25 -13.18
CA GLU A 109 3.24 2.21 -14.14
C GLU A 109 3.93 1.03 -13.46
N TYR A 110 4.84 1.30 -12.52
CA TYR A 110 5.57 0.24 -11.82
C TYR A 110 4.65 -0.55 -10.87
N LEU A 111 3.80 0.12 -10.09
CA LEU A 111 2.79 -0.53 -9.26
C LEU A 111 1.86 -1.41 -10.10
N LYS A 112 1.34 -0.87 -11.21
CA LYS A 112 0.46 -1.62 -12.12
C LYS A 112 1.16 -2.84 -12.71
N SER A 113 2.45 -2.73 -13.07
CA SER A 113 3.24 -3.86 -13.55
C SER A 113 3.40 -4.97 -12.50
N LYS A 114 3.39 -4.63 -11.21
CA LYS A 114 3.60 -5.56 -10.10
C LYS A 114 2.32 -6.13 -9.51
N LEU A 115 1.23 -5.36 -9.49
CA LEU A 115 -0.03 -5.71 -8.82
C LEU A 115 -1.17 -6.00 -9.81
N GLY A 116 -1.02 -5.64 -11.08
CA GLY A 116 -2.09 -5.68 -12.09
C GLY A 116 -3.02 -4.47 -12.06
N TYR A 117 -2.93 -3.62 -11.03
CA TYR A 117 -3.65 -2.35 -10.90
C TYR A 117 -2.79 -1.33 -10.15
N ALA A 118 -3.19 -0.06 -10.18
CA ALA A 118 -2.62 0.99 -9.36
C ALA A 118 -3.73 1.75 -8.61
N ALA A 119 -3.64 1.80 -7.28
CA ALA A 119 -4.50 2.62 -6.43
C ALA A 119 -3.68 3.63 -5.63
N ILE A 120 -4.23 4.83 -5.47
CA ILE A 120 -3.53 5.98 -4.86
C ILE A 120 -4.39 6.67 -3.82
N TYR A 121 -3.75 7.15 -2.77
CA TYR A 121 -4.23 8.23 -1.92
C TYR A 121 -3.53 9.55 -2.25
N ALA A 122 -4.28 10.65 -2.25
CA ALA A 122 -3.72 12.01 -2.24
C ALA A 122 -4.73 13.03 -1.71
N SER A 123 -4.23 14.18 -1.23
CA SER A 123 -5.10 15.31 -0.91
C SER A 123 -5.75 15.92 -2.17
N GLY A 124 -6.93 16.51 -1.99
CA GLY A 124 -7.78 16.95 -3.10
C GLY A 124 -7.16 18.05 -3.97
N SER A 125 -6.30 18.90 -3.41
CA SER A 125 -5.59 19.92 -4.20
C SER A 125 -4.64 19.26 -5.23
N PRO A 126 -3.70 18.37 -4.85
CA PRO A 126 -2.92 17.58 -5.78
C PRO A 126 -3.74 16.80 -6.82
N VAL A 127 -4.86 16.18 -6.40
CA VAL A 127 -5.75 15.44 -7.33
C VAL A 127 -6.27 16.37 -8.43
N LYS A 128 -6.75 17.57 -8.07
CA LYS A 128 -7.27 18.54 -9.05
C LYS A 128 -6.20 19.11 -9.95
N SER A 129 -5.09 19.56 -9.37
CA SER A 129 -3.98 20.17 -10.12
C SER A 129 -3.34 19.20 -11.11
N ASN A 130 -3.47 17.88 -10.88
CA ASN A 130 -2.91 16.83 -11.72
C ASN A 130 -3.98 15.87 -12.27
N SER A 131 -5.20 16.36 -12.50
CA SER A 131 -6.35 15.52 -12.86
C SER A 131 -6.12 14.60 -14.07
N SER A 132 -5.32 15.03 -15.05
CA SER A 132 -4.98 14.23 -16.22
C SER A 132 -4.20 12.97 -15.87
N GLU A 133 -3.37 13.00 -14.83
CA GLU A 133 -2.66 11.82 -14.33
C GLU A 133 -3.55 10.98 -13.42
N PHE A 134 -4.31 11.61 -12.51
CA PHE A 134 -5.21 10.91 -11.59
C PHE A 134 -6.29 10.09 -12.31
N LYS A 135 -6.77 10.53 -13.47
CA LYS A 135 -7.70 9.76 -14.33
C LYS A 135 -7.10 8.46 -14.91
N LYS A 136 -5.77 8.27 -14.85
CA LYS A 136 -5.10 7.05 -15.31
C LYS A 136 -4.87 6.02 -14.20
N TRP A 137 -5.12 6.40 -12.94
CA TRP A 137 -5.09 5.48 -11.80
C TRP A 137 -6.38 4.65 -11.80
N ASP A 138 -6.27 3.36 -11.47
CA ASP A 138 -7.42 2.46 -11.50
C ASP A 138 -8.38 2.75 -10.34
N TYR A 139 -7.85 3.17 -9.18
CA TYR A 139 -8.63 3.55 -8.01
C TYR A 139 -8.03 4.75 -7.28
N VAL A 140 -8.86 5.74 -6.96
CA VAL A 140 -8.43 6.97 -6.26
C VAL A 140 -9.12 7.05 -4.90
N TRP A 141 -8.31 7.23 -3.86
CA TRP A 141 -8.70 7.63 -2.52
C TRP A 141 -8.31 9.10 -2.33
N VAL A 142 -9.29 9.98 -2.12
CA VAL A 142 -9.04 11.43 -2.05
C VAL A 142 -9.36 11.98 -0.67
N ALA A 143 -8.46 12.82 -0.14
CA ALA A 143 -8.71 13.59 1.08
C ALA A 143 -9.22 15.00 0.78
N SER A 144 -10.36 15.37 1.36
CA SER A 144 -10.88 16.74 1.30
C SER A 144 -11.90 16.97 2.41
N TYR A 145 -11.57 17.85 3.37
CA TYR A 145 -12.28 17.91 4.65
C TYR A 145 -13.26 19.08 4.82
N GLY A 146 -13.23 20.06 3.92
CA GLY A 146 -14.00 21.29 4.09
C GLY A 146 -13.69 21.97 5.42
N SER A 147 -14.69 22.19 6.27
CA SER A 147 -14.54 22.80 7.60
C SER A 147 -13.90 21.88 8.65
N ASN A 148 -13.80 20.57 8.39
CA ASN A 148 -13.20 19.55 9.25
C ASN A 148 -13.62 19.62 10.75
N PRO A 149 -14.93 19.61 11.07
CA PRO A 149 -15.39 19.58 12.45
C PRO A 149 -15.08 18.25 13.11
N LEU A 150 -15.07 18.22 14.45
CA LEU A 150 -15.04 16.97 15.19
C LEU A 150 -16.36 16.20 14.96
N LEU A 151 -16.26 14.93 14.59
CA LEU A 151 -17.41 14.07 14.33
C LEU A 151 -17.40 12.85 15.26
N ARG A 152 -18.53 12.57 15.91
CA ARG A 152 -18.69 11.42 16.82
C ARG A 152 -19.32 10.18 16.17
N GLN A 153 -19.62 10.29 14.89
CA GLN A 153 -20.23 9.25 14.07
C GLN A 153 -19.89 9.50 12.60
N TYR A 154 -20.08 8.47 11.77
CA TYR A 154 -19.99 8.64 10.32
C TYR A 154 -21.07 9.59 9.80
N ASN A 155 -20.70 10.42 8.81
CA ASN A 155 -21.65 11.32 8.16
C ASN A 155 -22.37 10.60 7.00
N PRO A 156 -23.69 10.33 7.12
CA PRO A 156 -24.43 9.63 6.07
C PRO A 156 -24.63 10.46 4.80
N ASN A 157 -24.37 11.77 4.84
CA ASN A 157 -24.62 12.70 3.74
C ASN A 157 -23.42 12.92 2.83
N VAL A 158 -22.29 12.21 3.04
CA VAL A 158 -21.17 12.29 2.12
C VAL A 158 -21.59 11.70 0.77
N THR A 159 -21.37 12.46 -0.30
CA THR A 159 -21.74 12.10 -1.68
C THR A 159 -20.51 12.09 -2.58
N GLN A 160 -20.59 11.36 -3.68
CA GLN A 160 -19.53 11.26 -4.67
C GLN A 160 -19.51 12.47 -5.64
N ASN A 161 -20.47 13.41 -5.53
CA ASN A 161 -20.68 14.47 -6.52
C ASN A 161 -19.45 15.35 -6.75
N TYR A 162 -18.65 15.61 -5.70
CA TYR A 162 -17.46 16.43 -5.81
C TYR A 162 -16.24 15.66 -6.33
N TRP A 163 -16.24 14.34 -6.16
CA TRP A 163 -15.17 13.43 -6.53
C TRP A 163 -15.75 12.23 -7.29
N PRO A 164 -16.34 12.43 -8.48
CA PRO A 164 -17.11 11.42 -9.20
C PRO A 164 -16.30 10.17 -9.54
N ASP A 165 -14.98 10.33 -9.71
CA ASP A 165 -14.05 9.25 -10.08
C ASP A 165 -13.38 8.60 -8.85
N ALA A 166 -13.64 9.08 -7.63
CA ALA A 166 -12.99 8.53 -6.43
C ALA A 166 -13.67 7.25 -5.95
N LEU A 167 -12.88 6.22 -5.67
CA LEU A 167 -13.32 5.02 -4.95
C LEU A 167 -13.62 5.37 -3.49
N ILE A 168 -12.74 6.17 -2.86
CA ILE A 168 -12.83 6.52 -1.44
C ILE A 168 -12.68 8.03 -1.28
N HIS A 169 -13.50 8.63 -0.41
CA HIS A 169 -13.33 10.00 0.05
C HIS A 169 -13.06 10.01 1.56
N GLN A 170 -11.86 10.45 1.96
CA GLN A 170 -11.54 10.83 3.33
C GLN A 170 -12.07 12.25 3.57
N TYR A 171 -13.13 12.36 4.35
CA TYR A 171 -13.90 13.61 4.50
C TYR A 171 -13.67 14.32 5.84
N GLY A 172 -12.86 13.73 6.73
CA GLY A 172 -12.46 14.40 7.96
C GLY A 172 -11.36 13.64 8.67
N SER A 173 -10.58 14.38 9.47
CA SER A 173 -9.47 13.84 10.26
C SER A 173 -9.68 13.89 11.77
N ARG A 174 -10.89 14.30 12.19
CA ARG A 174 -11.24 14.57 13.59
C ARG A 174 -12.42 13.70 14.06
N GLY A 175 -12.45 12.46 13.62
CA GLY A 175 -13.41 11.47 14.09
C GLY A 175 -13.12 11.01 15.52
N ARG A 176 -14.16 10.75 16.31
CA ARG A 176 -14.07 10.08 17.63
C ARG A 176 -15.19 9.05 17.73
N LEU A 177 -14.86 7.80 17.40
CA LEU A 177 -15.82 6.72 17.23
C LEU A 177 -15.76 5.73 18.39
N GLY A 178 -16.89 5.09 18.68
CA GLY A 178 -16.97 4.03 19.70
C GLY A 178 -16.41 4.47 21.05
N SER A 179 -15.54 3.64 21.63
CA SER A 179 -14.88 3.94 22.91
C SER A 179 -13.48 4.55 22.74
N TYR A 180 -13.06 4.89 21.52
CA TYR A 180 -11.77 5.52 21.27
C TYR A 180 -11.89 7.05 21.30
N SER A 181 -11.11 7.70 22.16
CA SER A 181 -11.19 9.15 22.40
C SER A 181 -10.26 9.99 21.53
N GLY A 182 -9.28 9.36 20.86
CA GLY A 182 -8.34 10.02 19.97
C GLY A 182 -8.95 10.33 18.61
N ASP A 183 -8.31 11.23 17.87
CA ASP A 183 -8.75 11.58 16.52
C ASP A 183 -8.45 10.41 15.55
N ILE A 184 -9.41 10.14 14.66
CA ILE A 184 -9.31 9.12 13.62
C ILE A 184 -9.87 9.67 12.30
N ASP A 185 -9.24 9.27 11.20
CA ASP A 185 -9.66 9.66 9.86
C ASP A 185 -10.95 8.94 9.45
N LEU A 186 -11.87 9.70 8.87
CA LEU A 186 -13.21 9.24 8.48
C LEU A 186 -13.31 9.16 6.96
N ASN A 187 -13.66 7.97 6.48
CA ASN A 187 -13.73 7.65 5.08
C ASN A 187 -15.12 7.14 4.69
N VAL A 188 -15.48 7.37 3.43
CA VAL A 188 -16.54 6.62 2.76
C VAL A 188 -15.99 6.02 1.48
N ALA A 189 -16.26 4.73 1.25
CA ALA A 189 -16.04 4.09 -0.04
C ALA A 189 -17.36 4.03 -0.81
N PHE A 190 -17.32 4.39 -2.09
CA PHE A 190 -18.46 4.38 -2.98
C PHE A 190 -18.49 3.05 -3.76
N GLY A 191 -19.46 2.19 -3.44
CA GLY A 191 -19.53 0.83 -3.99
C GLY A 191 -19.99 -0.19 -2.95
N SER A 192 -20.19 -1.43 -3.40
CA SER A 192 -20.62 -2.54 -2.54
C SER A 192 -19.42 -3.29 -1.95
N ARG A 193 -19.71 -4.16 -0.98
CA ARG A 193 -18.71 -5.07 -0.40
C ARG A 193 -18.12 -6.01 -1.44
N GLU A 194 -18.94 -6.51 -2.37
CA GLU A 194 -18.52 -7.37 -3.47
C GLU A 194 -17.59 -6.61 -4.43
N GLY A 195 -17.89 -5.34 -4.70
CA GLY A 195 -17.03 -4.45 -5.48
C GLY A 195 -15.64 -4.31 -4.84
N TRP A 196 -15.58 -4.02 -3.54
CA TRP A 196 -14.31 -3.97 -2.80
C TRP A 196 -13.54 -5.29 -2.91
N GLN A 197 -14.21 -6.42 -2.70
CA GLN A 197 -13.59 -7.74 -2.78
C GLN A 197 -13.10 -8.06 -4.19
N ALA A 198 -13.81 -7.63 -5.23
CA ALA A 198 -13.37 -7.79 -6.61
C ALA A 198 -12.07 -7.01 -6.89
N ILE A 199 -11.96 -5.77 -6.36
CA ILE A 199 -10.73 -4.97 -6.45
C ILE A 199 -9.59 -5.67 -5.71
N ALA A 200 -9.83 -6.12 -4.48
CA ALA A 200 -8.81 -6.84 -3.69
C ALA A 200 -8.30 -8.09 -4.43
N LYS A 201 -9.21 -8.88 -5.03
CA LYS A 201 -8.89 -10.08 -5.84
C LYS A 201 -8.13 -9.76 -7.13
N ALA A 202 -8.27 -8.54 -7.66
CA ALA A 202 -7.53 -8.12 -8.86
C ALA A 202 -6.02 -7.95 -8.61
N SER A 203 -5.60 -7.85 -7.33
CA SER A 203 -4.19 -7.85 -6.94
C SER A 203 -3.51 -9.16 -7.34
N LYS A 204 -2.84 -9.16 -8.49
CA LYS A 204 -1.99 -10.26 -8.95
C LYS A 204 -0.55 -9.82 -8.77
N ILE A 205 0.19 -10.47 -7.87
CA ILE A 205 1.62 -10.20 -7.74
C ILE A 205 2.33 -10.78 -8.97
N ASN A 206 2.48 -9.94 -9.99
CA ASN A 206 3.18 -10.24 -11.22
C ASN A 206 4.68 -10.03 -11.00
N GLY A 207 5.48 -11.03 -11.38
CA GLY A 207 6.91 -11.01 -11.06
C GLY A 207 7.21 -11.34 -9.60
N SER A 208 6.33 -12.08 -8.92
CA SER A 208 6.54 -12.77 -7.62
C SER A 208 7.63 -13.85 -7.66
N GLY A 209 8.61 -13.73 -8.57
CA GLY A 209 9.82 -14.53 -8.59
C GLY A 209 10.81 -14.11 -7.51
N MET A 210 10.36 -14.00 -6.25
CA MET A 210 11.26 -14.42 -5.17
C MET A 210 11.12 -15.94 -5.16
N PRO A 211 12.17 -16.72 -5.47
CA PRO A 211 12.05 -18.16 -5.40
C PRO A 211 11.58 -18.51 -3.99
N ALA A 212 10.49 -19.27 -3.91
CA ALA A 212 10.12 -19.94 -2.68
C ALA A 212 11.37 -20.65 -2.12
N PRO A 213 11.55 -20.76 -0.78
CA PRO A 213 12.60 -21.60 -0.22
C PRO A 213 12.44 -23.00 -0.83
N ALA A 214 13.34 -23.35 -1.74
CA ALA A 214 13.22 -24.56 -2.53
C ALA A 214 13.51 -25.76 -1.63
N SER A 215 12.64 -26.76 -1.66
CA SER A 215 12.97 -28.13 -1.27
C SER A 215 14.00 -28.68 -2.27
N GLY A 216 15.27 -28.33 -2.04
CA GLY A 216 16.40 -28.60 -2.93
C GLY A 216 17.25 -27.33 -3.09
N LYS A 217 18.42 -27.27 -2.45
CA LYS A 217 19.33 -26.12 -2.59
C LYS A 217 19.91 -26.11 -4.01
N LYS A 218 19.60 -25.07 -4.79
CA LYS A 218 20.29 -24.77 -6.06
C LYS A 218 21.79 -24.55 -5.81
N SER A 219 22.61 -24.86 -6.80
CA SER A 219 24.05 -24.58 -6.74
C SER A 219 24.35 -23.07 -6.87
N ASN A 220 25.50 -22.65 -6.37
CA ASN A 220 25.93 -21.24 -6.49
C ASN A 220 26.10 -20.79 -7.95
N ALA A 221 26.42 -21.71 -8.86
CA ALA A 221 26.56 -21.42 -10.29
C ALA A 221 25.21 -21.11 -10.96
N GLU A 222 24.17 -21.88 -10.63
CA GLU A 222 22.80 -21.61 -11.10
C GLU A 222 22.30 -20.26 -10.56
N LEU A 223 22.57 -19.97 -9.30
CA LEU A 223 22.21 -18.69 -8.68
C LEU A 223 22.95 -17.51 -9.32
N ALA A 224 24.24 -17.68 -9.66
CA ALA A 224 25.02 -16.65 -10.35
C ALA A 224 24.48 -16.34 -11.75
N ALA A 225 24.04 -17.36 -12.51
CA ALA A 225 23.39 -17.17 -13.79
C ALA A 225 22.05 -16.41 -13.65
N GLU A 226 21.26 -16.73 -12.63
CA GLU A 226 20.02 -16.00 -12.34
C GLU A 226 20.28 -14.55 -11.88
N VAL A 227 21.38 -14.31 -11.17
CA VAL A 227 21.83 -12.97 -10.78
C VAL A 227 22.18 -12.15 -12.01
N LEU A 228 22.96 -12.70 -12.95
CA LEU A 228 23.32 -12.06 -14.21
C LEU A 228 22.08 -11.79 -15.09
N ALA A 229 21.09 -12.69 -15.03
CA ALA A 229 19.78 -12.51 -15.65
C ALA A 229 18.86 -11.52 -14.89
N GLY A 230 19.33 -10.87 -13.83
CA GLY A 230 18.61 -9.82 -13.10
C GLY A 230 17.52 -10.31 -12.15
N LYS A 231 17.39 -11.62 -11.90
CA LYS A 231 16.29 -12.19 -11.10
C LYS A 231 16.42 -11.92 -9.59
N TRP A 232 17.63 -11.65 -9.13
CA TRP A 232 17.94 -11.46 -7.71
C TRP A 232 18.09 -10.00 -7.30
N GLY A 233 17.82 -9.04 -8.19
CA GLY A 233 18.05 -7.62 -7.90
C GLY A 233 19.54 -7.26 -7.85
N ASN A 234 19.84 -6.05 -7.38
CA ASN A 234 21.19 -5.46 -7.46
C ASN A 234 21.74 -5.00 -6.11
N GLY A 235 23.06 -5.14 -5.91
CA GLY A 235 23.75 -4.68 -4.71
C GLY A 235 23.18 -5.26 -3.41
N ALA A 236 22.73 -4.39 -2.50
CA ALA A 236 22.17 -4.78 -1.21
C ALA A 236 20.88 -5.61 -1.34
N GLU A 237 20.07 -5.37 -2.37
CA GLU A 237 18.84 -6.15 -2.62
C GLU A 237 19.16 -7.61 -2.94
N ARG A 238 20.20 -7.83 -3.75
CA ARG A 238 20.71 -9.17 -4.07
C ARG A 238 21.20 -9.89 -2.84
N LYS A 239 21.98 -9.20 -2.01
CA LYS A 239 22.47 -9.74 -0.74
C LYS A 239 21.32 -10.15 0.17
N ALA A 240 20.32 -9.28 0.33
CA ALA A 240 19.16 -9.57 1.14
C ALA A 240 18.36 -10.78 0.61
N ARG A 241 18.08 -10.84 -0.70
CA ARG A 241 17.28 -11.91 -1.30
C ARG A 241 17.97 -13.28 -1.25
N LEU A 242 19.26 -13.35 -1.58
CA LEU A 242 20.03 -14.60 -1.51
C LEU A 242 20.13 -15.10 -0.06
N THR A 243 20.44 -14.21 0.88
CA THR A 243 20.55 -14.55 2.31
C THR A 243 19.19 -15.00 2.87
N GLN A 244 18.11 -14.30 2.54
CA GLN A 244 16.75 -14.65 2.96
C GLN A 244 16.29 -16.00 2.41
N ALA A 245 16.73 -16.36 1.19
CA ALA A 245 16.48 -17.65 0.58
C ALA A 245 17.42 -18.76 1.10
N GLY A 246 18.29 -18.47 2.07
CA GLY A 246 19.19 -19.44 2.69
C GLY A 246 20.45 -19.76 1.89
N TYR A 247 20.81 -18.89 0.94
CA TYR A 247 22.00 -19.01 0.11
C TYR A 247 23.14 -18.11 0.60
N ASP A 248 24.36 -18.53 0.28
CA ASP A 248 25.57 -17.75 0.55
C ASP A 248 25.74 -16.67 -0.53
N TYR A 249 25.42 -15.43 -0.16
CA TYR A 249 25.58 -14.28 -1.05
C TYR A 249 27.02 -14.12 -1.55
N ASP A 250 28.01 -14.25 -0.67
CA ASP A 250 29.40 -13.96 -1.01
C ASP A 250 29.92 -15.01 -2.01
N ALA A 251 29.54 -16.28 -1.82
CA ALA A 251 29.88 -17.35 -2.76
C ALA A 251 29.23 -17.18 -4.14
N VAL A 252 27.96 -16.76 -4.20
CA VAL A 252 27.28 -16.48 -5.48
C VAL A 252 27.88 -15.24 -6.15
N GLN A 253 28.15 -14.18 -5.38
CA GLN A 253 28.69 -12.93 -5.91
C GLN A 253 30.12 -13.11 -6.46
N ALA A 254 30.92 -13.98 -5.85
CA ALA A 254 32.24 -14.32 -6.36
C ALA A 254 32.19 -14.96 -7.77
N ILE A 255 31.18 -15.79 -8.05
CA ILE A 255 30.99 -16.40 -9.38
C ILE A 255 30.52 -15.36 -10.39
N VAL A 256 29.58 -14.49 -10.00
CA VAL A 256 29.11 -13.37 -10.83
C VAL A 256 30.28 -12.48 -11.25
N ASN A 257 31.17 -12.13 -10.32
CA ASN A 257 32.35 -11.30 -10.61
C ASN A 257 33.38 -11.97 -11.53
N LYS A 258 33.39 -13.30 -11.64
CA LYS A 258 34.26 -14.05 -12.57
C LYS A 258 33.66 -14.19 -13.97
N THR A 259 32.34 -13.99 -14.10
CA THR A 259 31.57 -14.26 -15.32
C THR A 259 31.14 -12.97 -16.03
N ALA A 260 31.22 -11.84 -15.33
CA ALA A 260 30.99 -10.49 -15.84
C ALA A 260 32.28 -9.89 -16.42
#